data_AF-A0A369W386-F1
#
_entry.id   AF-A0A369W386-F1
#
_cell.length_a   1.000
_cell.length_b   1.000
_cell.length_c   1.000
_cell.angle_alpha   90.00
_cell.angle_beta   90.00
_cell.angle_gamma   90.00
#
_symmetry.space_group_name_H-M   'P 1'
#
loop_
_entity.id
_entity.type
_entity.pdbx_description
1 polymer ?
#
loop_
_entity_poly.entity_id
_entity_poly.type
_entity_poly.pdbx_seq_one_letter_code
_entity_poly.pdbx_strand_id
1 'polypeptide(L)'
;MPKAMMAPIAAASWSRVRVSPRAAITPVMKMAGIRPKRSMVIAKTTTDVRMNKAGLNGAVVEAVARGEKPYGIIIEYMALNAKAAGSPVDFVFPEEGVSSITQPVAILAGSDNIEAAKVFVDWQLSQAAQEQSVTQGYFPIFAGVQPPAGYPAVADLNILEADPVVMLAEDEANKLAFADLFGG
;
A
#
# COMPACT_ATOMS: atom_id res chain seq x y z
N MET A 1 8.78 -6.68 -72.39
CA MET A 1 8.07 -5.38 -72.54
C MET A 1 6.67 -5.54 -71.99
N PRO A 2 6.04 -4.53 -71.37
CA PRO A 2 6.56 -3.41 -70.54
C PRO A 2 5.80 -3.42 -69.17
N LYS A 3 5.92 -2.53 -68.18
CA LYS A 3 6.81 -1.43 -67.77
C LYS A 3 6.44 -1.15 -66.30
N ALA A 4 7.41 -0.70 -65.52
CA ALA A 4 7.27 -0.20 -64.15
C ALA A 4 6.35 1.04 -64.02
N MET A 5 5.91 1.32 -62.79
CA MET A 5 5.77 2.71 -62.32
C MET A 5 6.30 2.83 -60.87
N MET A 6 7.33 3.68 -60.71
CA MET A 6 7.96 4.19 -59.49
C MET A 6 6.96 5.08 -58.69
N ALA A 7 6.82 4.98 -57.36
CA ALA A 7 7.59 5.59 -56.24
C ALA A 7 7.52 7.15 -56.20
N PRO A 8 7.85 7.87 -55.09
CA PRO A 8 7.79 7.65 -53.62
C PRO A 8 7.25 8.93 -52.87
N ILE A 9 7.42 9.04 -51.53
CA ILE A 9 7.65 10.24 -50.64
C ILE A 9 7.21 9.83 -49.21
N ALA A 10 8.07 9.47 -48.26
CA ALA A 10 9.07 10.23 -47.47
C ALA A 10 8.50 11.14 -46.34
N ALA A 11 9.05 10.92 -45.15
CA ALA A 11 9.44 11.88 -44.10
C ALA A 11 8.69 11.89 -42.74
N ALA A 12 9.53 11.97 -41.71
CA ALA A 12 9.34 11.89 -40.26
C ALA A 12 8.69 13.13 -39.62
N SER A 13 8.25 13.01 -38.34
CA SER A 13 8.70 13.85 -37.21
C SER A 13 7.64 14.10 -36.11
N TRP A 14 8.00 13.70 -34.88
CA TRP A 14 7.68 14.20 -33.51
C TRP A 14 6.54 15.22 -33.23
N SER A 15 5.76 14.83 -32.21
CA SER A 15 5.22 15.62 -31.08
C SER A 15 4.01 16.57 -31.23
N ARG A 16 2.92 16.28 -30.51
CA ARG A 16 2.37 17.14 -29.44
C ARG A 16 1.24 16.45 -28.65
N VAL A 17 1.49 16.17 -27.38
CA VAL A 17 0.48 15.95 -26.35
C VAL A 17 -0.26 17.28 -26.12
N ARG A 18 -1.59 17.25 -26.04
CA ARG A 18 -2.41 18.34 -25.51
C ARG A 18 -3.23 17.80 -24.34
N VAL A 19 -2.92 18.30 -23.14
CA VAL A 19 -3.75 18.22 -21.94
C VAL A 19 -4.31 19.62 -21.67
N SER A 20 -5.61 19.73 -21.37
CA SER A 20 -6.26 20.89 -20.72
C SER A 20 -7.79 20.68 -20.68
N PRO A 21 -8.58 21.19 -19.69
CA PRO A 21 -8.21 21.78 -18.39
C PRO A 21 -9.03 21.25 -17.17
N ARG A 22 -8.48 21.48 -15.97
CA ARG A 22 -9.20 21.58 -14.69
C ARG A 22 -10.29 22.67 -14.74
N ALA A 23 -11.30 22.49 -13.88
CA ALA A 23 -12.28 23.46 -13.35
C ALA A 23 -13.72 23.31 -13.84
N ALA A 24 -14.51 22.45 -13.17
CA ALA A 24 -15.96 22.62 -13.04
C ALA A 24 -16.59 21.63 -12.02
N ILE A 25 -16.15 21.57 -10.76
CA ILE A 25 -16.96 20.90 -9.72
C ILE A 25 -16.87 21.64 -8.38
N THR A 26 -17.20 22.94 -8.37
CA THR A 26 -17.16 23.75 -7.14
C THR A 26 -18.46 24.53 -6.81
N PRO A 27 -19.46 24.73 -7.69
CA PRO A 27 -20.68 25.42 -7.25
C PRO A 27 -21.81 24.53 -6.71
N VAL A 28 -21.86 23.22 -6.99
CA VAL A 28 -23.07 22.40 -6.70
C VAL A 28 -23.13 21.84 -5.27
N MET A 29 -21.98 21.64 -4.61
CA MET A 29 -21.94 21.08 -3.25
C MET A 29 -22.28 22.09 -2.13
N LYS A 30 -22.27 23.40 -2.41
CA LYS A 30 -22.51 24.43 -1.38
C LYS A 30 -23.99 24.73 -1.11
N MET A 31 -24.92 24.21 -1.93
CA MET A 31 -26.36 24.46 -1.79
C MET A 31 -27.12 23.44 -0.92
N ALA A 32 -26.53 22.28 -0.58
CA ALA A 32 -27.26 21.22 0.10
C ALA A 32 -27.11 21.20 1.64
N GLY A 33 -26.21 21.97 2.24
CA GLY A 33 -26.05 22.02 3.71
C GLY A 33 -25.68 20.70 4.39
N ILE A 34 -25.38 19.64 3.63
CA ILE A 34 -24.98 18.32 4.16
C ILE A 34 -23.49 18.37 4.45
N ARG A 35 -23.12 18.29 5.73
CA ARG A 35 -21.75 18.00 6.17
C ARG A 35 -21.56 16.48 6.17
N PRO A 36 -20.76 15.88 5.27
CA PRO A 36 -20.43 14.47 5.39
C PRO A 36 -19.35 14.31 6.47
N LYS A 37 -19.75 13.80 7.64
CA LYS A 37 -18.86 13.00 8.47
C LYS A 37 -18.55 11.72 7.69
N ARG A 38 -17.29 11.40 7.40
CA ARG A 38 -16.87 10.05 7.01
C ARG A 38 -15.35 9.88 7.10
N SER A 39 -15.03 9.13 8.13
CA SER A 39 -13.87 8.35 8.50
C SER A 39 -13.44 7.29 7.46
N MET A 40 -12.20 6.79 7.56
CA MET A 40 -11.53 5.71 6.81
C MET A 40 -10.82 6.09 5.49
N VAL A 41 -9.49 5.83 5.40
CA VAL A 41 -8.69 6.15 4.19
C VAL A 41 -7.80 5.00 3.70
N ILE A 42 -8.36 4.05 2.94
CA ILE A 42 -8.43 4.01 1.46
C ILE A 42 -7.30 4.72 0.66
N ALA A 43 -6.41 3.98 -0.02
CA ALA A 43 -5.62 4.51 -1.14
C ALA A 43 -6.58 5.02 -2.22
N LYS A 44 -6.62 6.31 -2.60
CA LYS A 44 -7.79 6.89 -3.30
C LYS A 44 -7.51 7.25 -4.76
N THR A 45 -8.39 6.83 -5.69
CA THR A 45 -8.69 7.53 -6.95
C THR A 45 -10.22 7.77 -7.09
N THR A 46 -10.60 8.84 -7.79
CA THR A 46 -11.94 9.47 -7.74
C THR A 46 -13.01 8.71 -8.53
N THR A 47 -13.53 7.57 -8.07
CA THR A 47 -14.81 6.99 -8.59
C THR A 47 -15.47 5.99 -7.60
N ASP A 48 -16.80 5.84 -7.66
CA ASP A 48 -17.69 5.08 -6.76
C ASP A 48 -17.37 3.58 -6.58
N VAL A 49 -17.66 2.98 -5.41
CA VAL A 49 -17.00 1.73 -4.96
C VAL A 49 -17.91 0.61 -4.46
N ARG A 50 -17.58 -0.63 -4.88
CA ARG A 50 -17.91 -1.90 -4.19
C ARG A 50 -16.60 -2.60 -3.77
N MET A 51 -16.52 -3.04 -2.51
CA MET A 51 -15.41 -3.81 -1.95
C MET A 51 -15.48 -5.27 -2.41
N ASN A 52 -14.53 -5.73 -3.24
CA ASN A 52 -14.31 -7.16 -3.50
C ASN A 52 -12.82 -7.50 -3.32
N LYS A 53 -12.56 -8.69 -2.77
CA LYS A 53 -11.29 -9.34 -2.42
C LYS A 53 -10.18 -9.12 -3.47
N ALA A 54 -9.40 -8.05 -3.33
CA ALA A 54 -8.14 -7.91 -4.03
C ALA A 54 -7.13 -8.84 -3.33
N GLY A 55 -6.78 -9.95 -3.99
CA GLY A 55 -5.84 -10.94 -3.47
C GLY A 55 -4.40 -10.43 -3.53
N LEU A 56 -3.63 -10.66 -2.46
CA LEU A 56 -2.21 -10.30 -2.29
C LEU A 56 -1.92 -8.78 -2.36
N ASN A 57 -1.09 -8.29 -1.43
CA ASN A 57 -0.77 -6.86 -1.32
C ASN A 57 -0.24 -6.25 -2.64
N GLY A 58 0.53 -7.01 -3.43
CA GLY A 58 1.03 -6.56 -4.73
C GLY A 58 -0.09 -6.24 -5.73
N ALA A 59 -1.13 -7.07 -5.81
CA ALA A 59 -2.24 -6.82 -6.72
C ALA A 59 -3.11 -5.63 -6.27
N VAL A 60 -3.13 -5.32 -4.97
CA VAL A 60 -3.82 -4.12 -4.45
C VAL A 60 -3.20 -2.85 -5.01
N VAL A 61 -1.87 -2.71 -4.95
CA VAL A 61 -1.16 -1.53 -5.50
C VAL A 61 -1.47 -1.40 -6.99
N GLU A 62 -1.35 -2.50 -7.74
CA GLU A 62 -1.56 -2.49 -9.19
C GLU A 62 -3.00 -2.12 -9.56
N ALA A 63 -3.99 -2.72 -8.91
CA ALA A 63 -5.40 -2.46 -9.19
C ALA A 63 -5.77 -1.00 -8.91
N VAL A 64 -5.21 -0.40 -7.84
CA VAL A 64 -5.42 1.03 -7.54
C VAL A 64 -4.65 1.91 -8.53
N ALA A 65 -3.40 1.58 -8.84
CA ALA A 65 -2.58 2.34 -9.79
C ALA A 65 -3.17 2.35 -11.21
N ARG A 66 -3.78 1.25 -11.65
CA ARG A 66 -4.49 1.13 -12.94
C ARG A 66 -5.89 1.75 -12.92
N GLY A 67 -6.38 2.18 -11.76
CA GLY A 67 -7.75 2.71 -11.59
C GLY A 67 -8.86 1.64 -11.68
N GLU A 68 -8.51 0.36 -11.67
CA GLU A 68 -9.47 -0.76 -11.62
C GLU A 68 -10.23 -0.79 -10.29
N LYS A 69 -9.53 -0.36 -9.23
CA LYS A 69 -10.12 -0.12 -7.92
C LYS A 69 -9.84 1.32 -7.52
N PRO A 70 -10.86 2.04 -7.02
CA PRO A 70 -10.65 3.37 -6.47
C PRO A 70 -9.83 3.31 -5.18
N TYR A 71 -9.79 2.13 -4.51
CA TYR A 71 -9.04 1.90 -3.29
C TYR A 71 -8.79 0.46 -2.90
N GLY A 72 -7.87 0.26 -1.94
CA GLY A 72 -7.62 -1.01 -1.29
C GLY A 72 -6.94 -0.85 0.08
N ILE A 73 -7.00 -1.93 0.86
CA ILE A 73 -6.30 -2.06 2.15
C ILE A 73 -4.96 -2.74 1.87
N ILE A 74 -3.88 -2.13 2.36
CA ILE A 74 -2.51 -2.59 2.10
C ILE A 74 -1.57 -2.18 3.22
N ILE A 75 -0.45 -2.87 3.33
CA ILE A 75 0.70 -2.46 4.14
C ILE A 75 1.33 -1.19 3.54
N GLU A 76 1.59 -0.21 4.40
CA GLU A 76 1.98 1.15 4.06
C GLU A 76 3.28 1.26 3.27
N TYR A 77 4.33 0.51 3.63
CA TYR A 77 5.62 0.59 2.94
C TYR A 77 5.50 0.27 1.45
N MET A 78 4.57 -0.61 1.07
CA MET A 78 4.37 -0.98 -0.34
C MET A 78 3.79 0.18 -1.15
N ALA A 79 2.79 0.87 -0.61
CA ALA A 79 2.19 2.03 -1.26
C ALA A 79 3.13 3.24 -1.27
N LEU A 80 3.85 3.48 -0.17
CA LEU A 80 4.82 4.57 -0.05
C LEU A 80 6.02 4.37 -0.99
N ASN A 81 6.56 3.15 -1.08
CA ASN A 81 7.63 2.83 -2.02
C ASN A 81 7.16 2.94 -3.47
N ALA A 82 5.95 2.47 -3.79
CA ALA A 82 5.38 2.61 -5.13
C ALA A 82 5.25 4.09 -5.51
N LYS A 83 4.77 4.95 -4.60
CA LYS A 83 4.71 6.40 -4.79
C LYS A 83 6.09 7.01 -5.01
N ALA A 84 7.07 6.63 -4.19
CA ALA A 84 8.46 7.08 -4.35
C ALA A 84 9.06 6.67 -5.71
N ALA A 85 8.64 5.53 -6.26
CA ALA A 85 9.00 5.06 -7.60
C ALA A 85 8.18 5.70 -8.74
N GLY A 86 7.29 6.66 -8.44
CA GLY A 86 6.51 7.41 -9.43
C GLY A 86 5.11 6.85 -9.72
N SER A 87 4.64 5.86 -8.96
CA SER A 87 3.25 5.40 -9.03
C SER A 87 2.28 6.52 -8.65
N PRO A 88 1.08 6.60 -9.28
CA PRO A 88 0.06 7.60 -8.93
C PRO A 88 -0.69 7.27 -7.62
N VAL A 89 -0.31 6.22 -6.91
CA VAL A 89 -0.95 5.76 -5.67
C VAL A 89 -0.51 6.63 -4.50
N ASP A 90 -1.48 7.04 -3.67
CA ASP A 90 -1.26 7.65 -2.37
C ASP A 90 -1.57 6.66 -1.24
N PHE A 91 -0.89 6.82 -0.10
CA PHE A 91 -1.19 6.13 1.14
C PHE A 91 -1.70 7.12 2.19
N VAL A 92 -2.63 6.69 3.03
CA VAL A 92 -3.13 7.50 4.14
C VAL A 92 -3.27 6.63 5.38
N PHE A 93 -2.86 7.19 6.51
CA PHE A 93 -3.03 6.60 7.83
C PHE A 93 -4.43 6.95 8.35
N PRO A 94 -5.34 5.98 8.58
CA PRO A 94 -6.69 6.25 9.09
C PRO A 94 -6.65 6.87 10.49
N GLU A 95 -7.47 7.90 10.73
CA GLU A 95 -7.57 8.57 12.04
C GLU A 95 -8.19 7.66 13.11
N GLU A 96 -9.04 6.71 12.69
CA GLU A 96 -9.70 5.76 13.60
C GLU A 96 -8.71 4.77 14.21
N GLY A 97 -7.56 4.60 13.57
CA GLY A 97 -6.44 3.81 14.05
C GLY A 97 -5.83 2.94 12.96
N VAL A 98 -4.63 2.44 13.27
CA VAL A 98 -3.85 1.55 12.42
C VAL A 98 -3.56 0.24 13.14
N SER A 99 -3.66 -0.88 12.43
CA SER A 99 -3.18 -2.17 12.93
C SER A 99 -1.65 -2.20 12.92
N SER A 100 -1.05 -2.83 13.91
CA SER A 100 0.37 -3.19 13.89
C SER A 100 0.55 -4.62 13.41
N ILE A 101 1.53 -4.86 12.53
CA ILE A 101 1.92 -6.18 12.07
C ILE A 101 3.37 -6.40 12.49
N THR A 102 3.60 -7.38 13.36
CA THR A 102 4.96 -7.78 13.74
C THR A 102 5.49 -8.84 12.78
N GLN A 103 6.79 -8.79 12.49
CA GLN A 103 7.48 -9.80 11.69
C GLN A 103 8.37 -10.64 12.62
N PRO A 104 7.85 -11.74 13.19
CA PRO A 104 8.62 -12.55 14.12
C PRO A 104 9.74 -13.29 13.40
N VAL A 105 10.88 -13.41 14.08
CA VAL A 105 11.99 -14.29 13.69
C VAL A 105 12.14 -15.40 14.73
N ALA A 106 12.33 -16.64 14.28
CA ALA A 106 12.44 -17.80 15.15
C ALA A 106 13.41 -18.84 14.58
N ILE A 107 14.03 -19.63 15.46
CA ILE A 107 14.87 -20.79 15.09
C ILE A 107 14.00 -22.04 15.14
N LEU A 108 14.03 -22.84 14.06
CA LEU A 108 13.35 -24.13 14.03
C LEU A 108 13.98 -25.10 15.03
N ALA A 109 13.15 -25.83 15.78
CA ALA A 109 13.61 -26.76 16.81
C ALA A 109 14.53 -27.88 16.27
N GLY A 110 14.32 -28.30 15.02
CA GLY A 110 15.12 -29.32 14.33
C GLY A 110 16.22 -28.75 13.44
N SER A 111 16.72 -27.54 13.69
CA SER A 111 17.76 -26.94 12.86
C SER A 111 19.07 -27.73 12.94
N ASP A 112 19.59 -28.16 11.79
CA ASP A 112 20.92 -28.80 11.70
C ASP A 112 22.07 -27.81 11.97
N ASN A 113 21.78 -26.50 11.99
CA ASN A 113 22.77 -25.44 12.11
C ASN A 113 22.35 -24.39 13.16
N ILE A 114 22.17 -24.82 14.42
CA ILE A 114 21.69 -23.97 15.51
C ILE A 114 22.59 -22.73 15.73
N GLU A 115 23.91 -22.90 15.72
CA GLU A 115 24.83 -21.78 16.00
C GLU A 115 24.78 -20.70 14.90
N ALA A 116 24.72 -21.10 13.62
CA ALA A 116 24.54 -20.15 12.53
C ALA A 116 23.16 -19.46 12.60
N ALA A 117 22.11 -20.18 12.97
CA ALA A 117 20.78 -19.61 13.14
C ALA A 117 20.73 -18.57 14.26
N LYS A 118 21.41 -18.82 15.39
CA LYS A 118 21.55 -17.82 16.47
C LYS A 118 22.24 -16.55 15.99
N VAL A 119 23.38 -16.68 15.30
CA VAL A 119 24.09 -15.53 14.74
C VAL A 119 23.21 -14.71 13.79
N PHE A 120 22.40 -15.38 12.96
CA PHE A 120 21.46 -14.70 12.07
C PHE A 120 20.35 -13.97 12.85
N VAL A 121 19.76 -14.60 13.87
CA VAL A 121 18.73 -13.96 14.72
C VAL A 121 19.31 -12.76 15.46
N ASP A 122 20.51 -12.90 16.05
CA ASP A 122 21.20 -11.81 16.74
C ASP A 122 21.45 -10.63 15.80
N TRP A 123 21.87 -10.91 14.56
CA TRP A 123 22.03 -9.87 13.55
C TRP A 123 20.68 -9.25 13.16
N GLN A 124 19.63 -10.04 12.95
CA GLN A 124 18.30 -9.55 12.55
C GLN A 124 17.69 -8.61 13.60
N LEU A 125 18.02 -8.81 14.89
CA LEU A 125 17.62 -7.97 16.01
C LEU A 125 18.60 -6.82 16.31
N SER A 126 19.65 -6.66 15.51
CA SER A 126 20.63 -5.59 15.70
C SER A 126 20.15 -4.25 15.10
N GLN A 127 20.75 -3.15 15.56
CA GLN A 127 20.53 -1.83 14.97
C GLN A 127 20.89 -1.80 13.46
N ALA A 128 21.93 -2.53 13.05
CA ALA A 128 22.36 -2.57 11.65
C ALA A 128 21.28 -3.18 10.74
N ALA A 129 20.64 -4.27 11.17
CA ALA A 129 19.52 -4.85 10.43
C ALA A 129 18.31 -3.90 10.45
N GLN A 130 18.07 -3.17 11.54
CA GLN A 130 17.00 -2.18 11.59
C GLN A 130 17.21 -1.03 10.61
N GLU A 131 18.43 -0.51 10.52
CA GLU A 131 18.82 0.52 9.55
C GLU A 131 18.65 0.00 8.12
N GLN A 132 19.04 -1.25 7.85
CA GLN A 132 18.78 -1.88 6.55
C GLN A 132 17.27 -1.98 6.25
N SER A 133 16.43 -2.35 7.22
CA SER A 133 14.97 -2.40 7.03
C SER A 133 14.38 -1.04 6.66
N VAL A 134 14.88 0.06 7.25
CA VAL A 134 14.47 1.42 6.87
C VAL A 134 14.79 1.72 5.40
N THR A 135 15.92 1.23 4.87
CA THR A 135 16.25 1.41 3.44
C THR A 135 15.26 0.69 2.51
N GLN A 136 14.56 -0.32 3.01
CA GLN A 136 13.51 -1.04 2.29
C GLN A 136 12.13 -0.40 2.46
N GLY A 137 12.04 0.69 3.23
CA GLY A 137 10.81 1.43 3.47
C GLY A 137 10.03 0.99 4.71
N TYR A 138 10.54 0.05 5.51
CA TYR A 138 9.85 -0.40 6.72
C TYR A 138 9.87 0.65 7.83
N PHE A 139 8.81 0.65 8.64
CA PHE A 139 8.73 1.44 9.86
C PHE A 139 9.78 0.97 10.88
N PRO A 140 10.63 1.87 11.43
CA PRO A 140 11.56 1.47 12.47
C PRO A 140 10.85 1.20 13.80
N ILE A 141 11.30 0.15 14.51
CA ILE A 141 10.85 -0.17 15.87
C ILE A 141 11.89 0.19 16.95
N PHE A 142 13.11 0.56 16.56
CA PHE A 142 14.17 0.97 17.49
C PHE A 142 14.09 2.46 17.79
N ALA A 143 14.20 2.80 19.08
CA ALA A 143 14.38 4.18 19.50
C ALA A 143 15.65 4.77 18.87
N GLY A 144 15.53 5.97 18.30
CA GLY A 144 16.64 6.68 17.68
C GLY A 144 16.86 6.40 16.18
N VAL A 145 16.21 5.40 15.60
CA VAL A 145 16.22 5.16 14.15
C VAL A 145 15.10 5.96 13.49
N GLN A 146 15.45 6.81 12.52
CA GLN A 146 14.47 7.65 11.83
C GLN A 146 13.66 6.85 10.80
N PRO A 147 12.35 7.09 10.68
CA PRO A 147 11.54 6.43 9.66
C PRO A 147 11.89 6.94 8.25
N PRO A 148 11.53 6.17 7.20
CA PRO A 148 11.63 6.66 5.84
C PRO A 148 10.82 7.96 5.64
N ALA A 149 11.18 8.74 4.62
CA ALA A 149 10.45 9.97 4.31
C ALA A 149 8.96 9.68 4.00
N GLY A 150 8.06 10.52 4.50
CA GLY A 150 6.62 10.41 4.25
C GLY A 150 5.84 9.64 5.34
N TYR A 151 6.53 9.06 6.31
CA TYR A 151 5.90 8.50 7.50
C TYR A 151 5.58 9.58 8.55
N PRO A 152 4.45 9.46 9.28
CA PRO A 152 4.21 10.24 10.49
C PRO A 152 5.15 9.79 11.62
N ALA A 153 5.26 10.58 12.69
CA ALA A 153 5.92 10.10 13.89
C ALA A 153 5.08 8.97 14.53
N VAL A 154 5.74 7.96 15.12
CA VAL A 154 5.03 6.86 15.81
C VAL A 154 4.10 7.41 16.89
N ALA A 155 4.53 8.45 17.60
CA ALA A 155 3.74 9.09 18.65
C ALA A 155 2.44 9.74 18.15
N ASP A 156 2.34 10.01 16.85
CA ASP A 156 1.14 10.59 16.22
C ASP A 156 0.17 9.50 15.70
N LEU A 157 0.58 8.23 15.73
CA LEU A 157 -0.24 7.11 15.27
C LEU A 157 -1.13 6.60 16.41
N ASN A 158 -2.42 6.48 16.12
CA ASN A 158 -3.35 5.73 16.94
C ASN A 158 -3.22 4.23 16.61
N ILE A 159 -2.30 3.53 17.28
CA ILE A 159 -2.10 2.10 17.07
C ILE A 159 -3.19 1.34 17.82
N LEU A 160 -3.94 0.52 17.09
CA LEU A 160 -4.97 -0.33 17.67
C LEU A 160 -4.31 -1.41 18.52
N GLU A 161 -4.76 -1.52 19.78
CA GLU A 161 -4.32 -2.58 20.67
C GLU A 161 -4.87 -3.94 20.21
N ALA A 162 -4.03 -4.96 20.29
CA ALA A 162 -4.36 -6.31 19.89
C ALA A 162 -3.73 -7.30 20.87
N ASP A 163 -4.56 -8.12 21.52
CA ASP A 163 -4.09 -9.21 22.38
C ASP A 163 -3.88 -10.46 21.51
N PRO A 164 -2.63 -10.92 21.32
CA PRO A 164 -2.34 -12.07 20.46
C PRO A 164 -2.97 -13.38 20.97
N VAL A 165 -3.21 -13.52 22.28
CA VAL A 165 -3.86 -14.70 22.86
C VAL A 165 -5.34 -14.71 22.49
N VAL A 166 -6.01 -13.57 22.61
CA VAL A 166 -7.42 -13.41 22.21
C VAL A 166 -7.56 -13.59 20.70
N MET A 167 -6.72 -12.91 19.91
CA MET A 167 -6.73 -13.03 18.45
C MET A 167 -6.57 -14.47 17.99
N LEU A 168 -5.68 -15.24 18.61
CA LEU A 168 -5.47 -16.64 18.28
C LEU A 168 -6.68 -17.50 18.67
N ALA A 169 -7.25 -17.28 19.85
CA ALA A 169 -8.42 -18.02 20.32
C ALA A 169 -9.66 -17.78 19.46
N GLU A 170 -9.79 -16.57 18.91
CA GLU A 170 -10.95 -16.15 18.12
C GLU A 170 -10.72 -16.20 16.59
N ASP A 171 -9.52 -16.57 16.12
CA ASP A 171 -9.09 -16.47 14.72
C ASP A 171 -10.10 -17.11 13.75
N GLU A 172 -10.52 -18.34 14.03
CA GLU A 172 -11.46 -19.07 13.17
C GLU A 172 -12.86 -18.43 13.19
N ALA A 173 -13.37 -18.10 14.38
CA ALA A 173 -14.68 -17.48 14.53
C ALA A 173 -14.75 -16.12 13.80
N ASN A 174 -13.70 -15.30 13.94
CA ASN A 174 -13.58 -14.00 13.30
C ASN A 174 -13.50 -14.14 11.77
N LYS A 175 -12.78 -15.13 11.25
CA LYS A 175 -12.74 -15.43 9.80
C LYS A 175 -14.08 -15.86 9.24
N LEU A 176 -14.82 -16.71 9.96
CA LEU A 176 -16.16 -17.14 9.56
C LEU A 176 -17.15 -15.99 9.59
N ALA A 177 -17.18 -15.20 10.66
CA ALA A 177 -18.02 -14.02 10.75
C ALA A 177 -17.71 -13.01 9.63
N PHE A 178 -16.43 -12.81 9.29
CA PHE A 178 -16.04 -11.98 8.16
C PHE A 178 -16.55 -12.55 6.83
N ALA A 179 -16.41 -13.86 6.60
CA ALA A 179 -16.89 -14.51 5.38
C ALA A 179 -18.42 -14.34 5.24
N ASP A 180 -19.18 -14.58 6.31
CA ASP A 180 -20.64 -14.42 6.31
C ASP A 180 -21.07 -12.99 5.98
N LEU A 181 -20.38 -11.99 6.52
CA LEU A 181 -20.69 -10.57 6.29
C LEU A 181 -20.40 -10.12 4.85
N PHE A 182 -19.38 -10.68 4.21
CA PHE A 182 -18.87 -10.22 2.92
C PHE A 182 -19.07 -11.21 1.76
N GLY A 183 -19.84 -12.29 2.00
CA GLY A 183 -20.26 -13.24 0.97
C GLY A 183 -19.16 -14.22 0.53
N GLY A 184 -18.40 -14.73 1.49
CA GLY A 184 -17.35 -15.75 1.30
C GLY A 184 -17.91 -17.16 1.11
#